data_AF-A0A8S3TWA0-F1
#
_entry.id   AF-A0A8S3TWA0-F1
#
_cell.length_a   1.000
_cell.length_b   1.000
_cell.length_c   1.000
_cell.angle_alpha   90.00
_cell.angle_beta   90.00
_cell.angle_gamma   90.00
#
_symmetry.space_group_name_H-M   'P 1'
#
loop_
_entity.id
_entity.type
_entity.pdbx_description
1 polymer ?
#
loop_
_entity_poly.entity_id
_entity_poly.type
_entity_poly.pdbx_seq_one_letter_code
_entity_poly.pdbx_strand_id
1 'polypeptide(L)'
;MFAKEKDSQIVLCEALIYSKQIESEMECAMQCTNVKDCCSSMYDISIEQCSLFYACCPKTEHMVGSTTLIRNSIPERVIGPTPKDCSDLSPGTCSGVYTIRPQNGVDISVFCDMVTDDGGNDNLHYITDQGLYKVRFDLEDYSGNTAYAIYDKFNVGVEGTEYLLSISDYHGTAGDSMKDSAGQPMNGMKFTTRDKDNDIEYHNTNCAVRKKGGWWYASCTYSNINGIYKEEESADSNHWYTFDVRKGLRKTKIMTKPNLEI
;
A
#
# COMPACT_ATOMS: atom_id res chain seq x y z
N MET A 1 -7.81 3.05 7.96
CA MET A 1 -9.03 2.38 8.47
C MET A 1 -10.10 2.61 7.40
N PHE A 2 -10.63 1.59 6.72
CA PHE A 2 -11.36 1.83 5.46
C PHE A 2 -12.84 1.45 5.56
N ALA A 3 -13.70 2.45 5.32
CA ALA A 3 -15.13 2.34 5.14
C ALA A 3 -15.50 3.02 3.80
N LYS A 4 -16.45 2.42 3.08
CA LYS A 4 -17.15 3.02 1.92
C LYS A 4 -17.96 4.25 2.35
N GLU A 5 -18.02 5.30 1.51
CA GLU A 5 -19.15 5.61 0.61
C GLU A 5 -18.97 6.95 -0.17
N LYS A 6 -19.32 6.89 -1.46
CA LYS A 6 -20.00 7.86 -2.36
C LYS A 6 -19.25 9.00 -3.10
N ASP A 7 -19.24 8.77 -4.43
CA ASP A 7 -19.51 9.70 -5.54
C ASP A 7 -18.64 10.96 -5.68
N SER A 8 -17.47 10.80 -6.31
CA SER A 8 -16.85 11.85 -7.12
C SER A 8 -15.92 11.22 -8.15
N GLN A 9 -16.45 10.85 -9.33
CA GLN A 9 -15.62 10.39 -10.44
C GLN A 9 -14.59 11.48 -10.82
N ILE A 10 -13.31 11.21 -10.60
CA ILE A 10 -12.21 12.01 -11.12
C ILE A 10 -12.08 11.67 -12.61
N VAL A 11 -12.34 12.65 -13.49
CA VAL A 11 -12.11 12.51 -14.93
C VAL A 11 -10.66 12.89 -15.22
N LEU A 12 -9.84 11.91 -15.59
CA LEU A 12 -8.47 12.15 -16.04
C LEU A 12 -8.50 12.62 -17.51
N CYS A 13 -7.89 13.76 -17.82
CA CYS A 13 -7.69 14.23 -19.20
C CYS A 13 -6.21 14.13 -19.60
N GLU A 14 -5.98 14.03 -20.91
CA GLU A 14 -4.78 13.58 -21.64
C GLU A 14 -3.39 13.74 -21.00
N ALA A 15 -2.53 12.75 -21.32
CA ALA A 15 -1.19 12.59 -20.77
C ALA A 15 -0.15 13.55 -21.38
N LEU A 16 0.70 14.13 -20.53
CA LEU A 16 1.99 14.66 -20.99
C LEU A 16 3.02 13.53 -20.87
N ILE A 17 3.61 13.14 -21.99
CA ILE A 17 4.66 12.12 -22.07
C ILE A 17 6.01 12.79 -21.79
N TYR A 18 6.70 12.36 -20.74
CA TYR A 18 8.07 12.78 -20.45
C TYR A 18 9.06 11.71 -20.94
N SER A 19 10.03 12.11 -21.76
CA SER A 19 11.03 11.23 -22.39
C SER A 19 12.45 11.40 -21.85
N LYS A 20 12.64 11.94 -20.64
CA LYS A 20 13.96 11.99 -20.00
C LYS A 20 14.17 10.75 -19.14
N GLN A 21 15.42 10.26 -19.09
CA GLN A 21 15.92 9.14 -18.27
C GLN A 21 15.24 9.10 -16.89
N ILE A 22 14.16 8.34 -16.80
CA ILE A 22 13.43 8.02 -15.58
C ILE A 22 13.56 6.51 -15.50
N GLU A 23 14.28 6.01 -14.49
CA GLU A 23 14.65 4.60 -14.41
C GLU A 23 13.72 3.83 -13.46
N SER A 24 12.74 4.51 -12.85
CA SER A 24 11.83 3.90 -11.88
C SER A 24 10.47 4.59 -11.78
N GLU A 25 9.50 3.81 -11.31
CA GLU A 25 8.17 4.30 -10.94
C GLU A 25 8.21 5.41 -9.89
N MET A 26 9.14 5.32 -8.92
CA MET A 26 9.32 6.33 -7.89
C MET A 26 9.83 7.66 -8.48
N GLU A 27 10.75 7.62 -9.45
CA GLU A 27 11.19 8.82 -10.17
C GLU A 27 10.09 9.42 -11.04
N CYS A 28 9.26 8.59 -11.67
CA CYS A 28 8.09 9.05 -12.42
C CYS A 28 7.06 9.74 -11.52
N ALA A 29 6.78 9.17 -10.34
CA ALA A 29 5.91 9.78 -9.34
C ALA A 29 6.47 11.13 -8.83
N MET A 30 7.79 11.25 -8.67
CA MET A 30 8.41 12.53 -8.33
C MET A 30 8.20 13.60 -9.41
N GLN A 31 8.11 13.23 -10.69
CA GLN A 31 7.78 14.23 -11.73
C GLN A 31 6.38 14.80 -11.54
N CYS A 32 5.40 13.97 -11.17
CA CYS A 32 4.04 14.42 -10.89
C CYS A 32 3.99 15.46 -9.76
N THR A 33 4.87 15.35 -8.75
CA THR A 33 4.95 16.34 -7.66
C THR A 33 5.47 17.72 -8.11
N ASN A 34 6.23 17.77 -9.20
CA ASN A 34 6.82 19.00 -9.73
C ASN A 34 5.94 19.69 -10.79
N VAL A 35 4.85 19.05 -11.22
CA VAL A 35 3.96 19.61 -12.24
C VAL A 35 2.61 19.94 -11.62
N LYS A 36 2.22 21.21 -11.76
CA LYS A 36 0.92 21.71 -11.32
C LYS A 36 -0.20 20.94 -12.04
N ASP A 37 -1.22 20.54 -11.27
CA ASP A 37 -2.42 19.83 -11.72
C ASP A 37 -2.20 18.34 -12.12
N CYS A 38 -1.00 17.79 -11.92
CA CYS A 38 -0.77 16.35 -12.07
C CYS A 38 -1.42 15.57 -10.92
N CYS A 39 -2.16 14.52 -11.26
CA CYS A 39 -2.98 13.73 -10.36
C CYS A 39 -2.65 12.24 -10.33
N SER A 40 -1.96 11.75 -11.35
CA SER A 40 -1.41 10.41 -11.33
C SER A 40 -0.22 10.37 -12.26
N SER A 41 0.63 9.37 -12.09
CA SER A 41 1.75 9.08 -12.98
C SER A 41 1.81 7.58 -13.20
N MET A 42 2.10 7.17 -14.43
CA MET A 42 2.36 5.78 -14.77
C MET A 42 3.73 5.68 -15.42
N TYR A 43 4.54 4.75 -14.94
CA TYR A 43 5.82 4.44 -15.54
C TYR A 43 5.71 3.14 -16.34
N ASP A 44 5.93 3.22 -17.64
CA ASP A 44 6.00 2.06 -18.51
C ASP A 44 7.46 1.59 -18.61
N ILE A 45 7.75 0.48 -17.92
CA ILE A 45 9.08 -0.12 -17.88
C ILE A 45 9.52 -0.70 -19.23
N SER A 46 8.59 -1.03 -20.11
CA SER A 46 8.91 -1.64 -21.41
C SER A 46 9.50 -0.64 -22.40
N ILE A 47 9.18 0.64 -22.22
CA ILE A 47 9.62 1.74 -23.09
C ILE A 47 10.34 2.86 -22.33
N GLU A 48 10.57 2.68 -21.03
CA GLU A 48 11.21 3.67 -20.13
C GLU A 48 10.53 5.04 -20.18
N GLN A 49 9.18 5.07 -20.23
CA GLN A 49 8.41 6.31 -20.35
C GLN A 49 7.59 6.60 -19.12
N CYS A 50 7.59 7.87 -18.72
CA CYS A 50 6.71 8.38 -17.67
C CYS A 50 5.55 9.14 -18.31
N SER A 51 4.34 8.66 -18.05
CA SER A 51 3.09 9.32 -18.42
C SER A 51 2.53 10.04 -17.20
N LEU A 52 2.37 11.35 -17.29
CA LEU A 52 1.72 12.14 -16.25
C LEU A 52 0.26 12.38 -16.63
N PHE A 53 -0.65 12.07 -15.71
CA PHE A 53 -2.08 12.28 -15.85
C PHE A 53 -2.50 13.48 -15.03
N TYR A 54 -3.29 14.36 -15.63
CA TYR A 54 -3.76 15.58 -14.99
C TYR A 54 -5.22 15.45 -14.57
N ALA A 55 -5.59 16.02 -13.42
CA ALA A 55 -7.01 16.16 -13.14
C ALA A 55 -7.58 17.26 -14.04
N CYS A 56 -8.58 16.91 -14.82
CA CYS A 56 -9.60 17.86 -15.19
C CYS A 56 -10.72 17.73 -14.17
N CYS A 57 -10.77 18.64 -13.22
CA CYS A 57 -11.98 18.83 -12.42
C CYS A 57 -13.13 19.11 -13.40
N PRO A 58 -14.23 18.32 -13.42
CA PRO A 58 -15.40 18.72 -14.17
C PRO A 58 -15.85 20.06 -13.58
N LYS A 59 -15.71 21.14 -14.35
CA LYS A 59 -16.38 22.39 -14.00
C LYS A 59 -17.86 22.05 -13.92
N THR A 60 -18.43 22.18 -12.73
CA THR A 60 -19.87 22.07 -12.52
C THR A 60 -20.56 23.06 -13.45
N GLU A 61 -21.14 22.57 -14.54
CA GLU A 61 -22.14 23.31 -15.29
C GLU A 61 -23.37 23.44 -14.39
N HIS A 62 -23.55 24.58 -13.73
CA HIS A 62 -24.83 25.23 -13.47
C HIS A 62 -24.59 26.57 -12.78
N MET A 63 -24.47 27.66 -13.56
CA MET A 63 -25.40 28.79 -13.50
C MET A 63 -25.04 29.83 -14.56
N VAL A 64 -26.05 30.17 -15.35
CA VAL A 64 -26.07 31.22 -16.35
C VAL A 64 -25.84 32.58 -15.68
N GLY A 65 -24.90 33.36 -16.25
CA GLY A 65 -24.94 34.82 -16.28
C GLY A 65 -24.57 35.57 -15.00
N SER A 66 -23.37 36.14 -14.97
CA SER A 66 -23.15 37.60 -15.02
C SER A 66 -21.73 37.94 -14.57
N THR A 67 -21.08 38.80 -15.35
CA THR A 67 -19.73 39.34 -15.13
C THR A 67 -19.57 40.02 -13.78
N THR A 68 -18.64 39.55 -12.94
CA THR A 68 -17.94 40.43 -11.99
C THR A 68 -16.52 39.90 -11.74
N LEU A 69 -15.54 40.75 -12.03
CA LEU A 69 -14.11 40.53 -11.75
C LEU A 69 -13.91 40.40 -10.24
N ILE A 70 -13.54 39.22 -9.75
CA ILE A 70 -13.02 39.07 -8.38
C ILE A 70 -11.52 38.77 -8.47
N ARG A 71 -10.76 39.66 -7.83
CA ARG A 71 -9.31 39.68 -7.72
C ARG A 71 -8.76 38.36 -7.19
N ASN A 72 -7.57 37.99 -7.68
CA ASN A 72 -6.68 37.00 -7.09
C ASN A 72 -6.56 37.17 -5.57
N SER A 73 -7.11 36.22 -4.83
CA SER A 73 -6.69 35.89 -3.48
C SER A 73 -6.29 34.41 -3.48
N ILE A 74 -5.00 34.16 -3.26
CA ILE A 74 -4.46 32.85 -2.92
C ILE A 74 -5.31 32.31 -1.75
N PRO A 75 -5.91 31.10 -1.83
CA PRO A 75 -6.59 30.56 -0.66
C PRO A 75 -5.52 30.34 0.42
N GLU A 76 -5.70 31.02 1.56
CA GLU A 76 -4.90 30.75 2.76
C GLU A 76 -4.94 29.26 3.04
N ARG A 77 -3.75 28.69 3.25
CA ARG A 77 -3.56 27.29 3.62
C ARG A 77 -4.31 27.08 4.94
N VAL A 78 -5.47 26.44 4.90
CA VAL A 78 -6.20 26.05 6.11
C VAL A 78 -5.28 25.11 6.88
N ILE A 79 -4.68 25.60 7.98
CA ILE A 79 -3.88 24.79 8.90
C ILE A 79 -4.87 23.96 9.71
N GLY A 80 -5.39 22.91 9.07
CA GLY A 80 -6.12 21.84 9.74
C GLY A 80 -5.15 20.92 10.50
N PRO A 81 -5.66 20.09 11.42
CA PRO A 81 -4.86 19.03 12.02
C PRO A 81 -4.27 18.14 10.92
N THR A 82 -2.99 17.75 11.06
CA THR A 82 -2.32 16.84 10.13
C THR A 82 -3.14 15.54 10.01
N PRO A 83 -3.47 15.06 8.80
CA PRO A 83 -4.29 13.87 8.60
C PRO A 83 -3.62 12.65 9.23
N LYS A 84 -4.39 11.77 9.89
CA LYS A 84 -3.83 10.61 10.60
C LYS A 84 -3.51 9.47 9.63
N ASP A 85 -4.29 9.35 8.58
CA ASP A 85 -4.07 8.46 7.44
C ASP A 85 -4.67 9.05 6.16
N CYS A 86 -4.54 8.35 5.03
CA CYS A 86 -5.01 8.81 3.72
C CYS A 86 -6.53 9.06 3.65
N SER A 87 -7.33 8.47 4.55
CA SER A 87 -8.79 8.67 4.59
C SER A 87 -9.19 10.01 5.20
N ASP A 88 -8.29 10.65 5.97
CA ASP A 88 -8.49 12.00 6.51
C ASP A 88 -8.18 13.10 5.47
N LEU A 89 -7.77 12.73 4.24
CA LEU A 89 -7.57 13.67 3.14
C LEU A 89 -8.91 14.16 2.59
N SER A 90 -8.91 15.35 1.98
CA SER A 90 -10.14 15.95 1.47
C SER A 90 -10.73 15.11 0.31
N PRO A 91 -12.06 14.94 0.23
CA PRO A 91 -12.68 14.27 -0.92
C PRO A 91 -12.25 14.90 -2.25
N GLY A 92 -11.95 14.08 -3.26
CA GLY A 92 -11.42 14.54 -4.56
C GLY A 92 -9.92 14.87 -4.57
N THR A 93 -9.18 14.54 -3.50
CA THR A 93 -7.72 14.56 -3.50
C THR A 93 -7.18 13.51 -4.48
N CYS A 94 -6.11 13.82 -5.23
CA CYS A 94 -5.53 12.89 -6.21
C CYS A 94 -4.58 11.88 -5.57
N SER A 95 -4.27 10.77 -6.25
CA SER A 95 -3.25 9.83 -5.78
C SER A 95 -1.88 10.50 -5.71
N GLY A 96 -1.08 10.22 -4.70
CA GLY A 96 0.21 10.89 -4.51
C GLY A 96 0.83 10.71 -3.14
N VAL A 97 1.99 11.31 -2.91
CA VAL A 97 2.67 11.23 -1.61
C VAL A 97 2.20 12.34 -0.68
N TYR A 98 1.63 11.98 0.46
CA TYR A 98 1.11 12.88 1.49
C TYR A 98 1.85 12.72 2.81
N THR A 99 1.90 13.78 3.60
CA THR A 99 2.38 13.71 4.99
C THR A 99 1.21 13.42 5.91
N ILE A 100 1.28 12.28 6.59
CA ILE A 100 0.32 11.89 7.63
C ILE A 100 1.01 11.90 9.00
N ARG A 101 0.22 12.11 10.06
CA ARG A 101 0.66 12.04 11.45
C ARG A 101 -0.17 10.99 12.21
N PRO A 102 0.29 9.73 12.25
CA PRO A 102 -0.38 8.68 13.01
C PRO A 102 -0.39 9.00 14.52
N GLN A 103 -1.12 8.20 15.31
CA GLN A 103 -1.34 8.46 16.75
C GLN A 103 -0.05 8.54 17.60
N ASN A 104 1.08 8.05 17.08
CA ASN A 104 2.40 8.17 17.70
C ASN A 104 3.04 9.56 17.56
N GLY A 105 2.41 10.48 16.81
CA GLY A 105 2.81 11.88 16.68
C GLY A 105 3.97 12.14 15.71
N VAL A 106 4.45 11.12 15.00
CA VAL A 106 5.57 11.25 14.04
C VAL A 106 5.01 11.47 12.64
N ASP A 107 5.51 12.50 11.95
CA ASP A 107 5.15 12.74 10.56
C ASP A 107 5.84 11.72 9.65
N ILE A 108 5.05 11.06 8.80
CA ILE A 108 5.56 10.12 7.79
C ILE A 108 4.98 10.48 6.41
N SER A 109 5.80 10.35 5.38
CA SER A 109 5.36 10.51 3.99
C SER A 109 4.89 9.16 3.46
N VAL A 110 3.64 9.09 2.99
CA VAL A 110 3.00 7.87 2.47
C VAL A 110 2.39 8.13 1.11
N PHE A 111 2.40 7.15 0.22
CA PHE A 111 1.63 7.21 -1.02
C PHE A 111 0.16 6.88 -0.70
N CYS A 112 -0.75 7.81 -0.97
CA CYS A 112 -2.19 7.61 -0.88
C CYS A 112 -2.74 7.39 -2.28
N ASP A 113 -3.33 6.23 -2.52
CA ASP A 113 -4.14 6.01 -3.70
C ASP A 113 -5.56 6.54 -3.42
N MET A 114 -5.99 7.53 -4.19
CA MET A 114 -7.30 8.18 -4.07
C MET A 114 -8.18 7.95 -5.30
N VAL A 115 -7.66 7.22 -6.30
CA VAL A 115 -8.34 6.97 -7.59
C VAL A 115 -8.98 5.59 -7.60
N THR A 116 -8.37 4.60 -6.94
CA THR A 116 -8.96 3.28 -6.80
C THR A 116 -9.89 3.26 -5.58
N ASP A 117 -11.19 3.09 -5.81
CA ASP A 117 -12.17 2.74 -4.76
C ASP A 117 -11.90 1.34 -4.17
N ASP A 118 -10.99 0.61 -4.80
CA ASP A 118 -10.59 -0.76 -4.53
C ASP A 118 -9.38 -0.77 -3.58
N GLY A 119 -9.44 -1.62 -2.56
CA GLY A 119 -8.49 -1.59 -1.44
C GLY A 119 -7.05 -1.94 -1.84
N GLY A 120 -6.10 -1.82 -0.91
CA GLY A 120 -4.69 -2.13 -1.19
C GLY A 120 -4.42 -3.53 -1.76
N ASN A 121 -5.30 -4.50 -1.51
CA ASN A 121 -5.16 -5.86 -2.06
C ASN A 121 -5.67 -6.01 -3.49
N ASP A 122 -6.61 -5.18 -3.96
CA ASP A 122 -7.06 -5.20 -5.35
C ASP A 122 -5.94 -4.68 -6.27
N ASN A 123 -5.24 -3.62 -5.85
CA ASN A 123 -4.03 -3.15 -6.53
C ASN A 123 -2.93 -4.22 -6.55
N LEU A 124 -2.74 -4.92 -5.43
CA LEU A 124 -1.76 -6.00 -5.35
C LEU A 124 -2.13 -7.20 -6.23
N HIS A 125 -3.41 -7.54 -6.29
CA HIS A 125 -3.94 -8.53 -7.23
C HIS A 125 -3.68 -8.07 -8.67
N TYR A 126 -4.12 -6.87 -9.04
CA TYR A 126 -3.97 -6.31 -10.38
C TYR A 126 -2.51 -6.34 -10.86
N ILE A 127 -1.55 -5.99 -10.00
CA ILE A 127 -0.12 -6.05 -10.33
C ILE A 127 0.34 -7.49 -10.51
N THR A 128 0.02 -8.37 -9.57
CA THR A 128 0.56 -9.73 -9.53
C THR A 128 -0.16 -10.74 -10.43
N ASP A 129 -1.29 -10.35 -11.04
CA ASP A 129 -2.03 -11.14 -12.03
C ASP A 129 -1.50 -10.97 -13.47
N GLN A 130 -0.62 -9.99 -13.71
CA GLN A 130 -0.08 -9.72 -15.05
C GLN A 130 0.97 -10.76 -15.51
N GLY A 131 1.35 -11.70 -14.65
CA GLY A 131 2.30 -12.75 -14.99
C GLY A 131 3.00 -13.31 -13.77
N LEU A 132 4.25 -13.75 -13.95
CA LEU A 132 5.08 -14.21 -12.84
C LEU A 132 5.65 -13.02 -12.11
N TYR A 133 5.36 -12.91 -10.82
CA TYR A 133 5.88 -11.87 -9.95
C TYR A 133 6.62 -12.49 -8.77
N LYS A 134 7.62 -11.76 -8.28
CA LYS A 134 8.29 -12.03 -7.02
C LYS A 134 8.00 -10.93 -6.01
N VAL A 135 8.04 -11.28 -4.73
CA VAL A 135 7.93 -10.33 -3.62
C VAL A 135 9.20 -10.34 -2.78
N ARG A 136 9.61 -9.16 -2.30
CA ARG A 136 10.73 -8.95 -1.40
C ARG A 136 10.28 -8.21 -0.16
N PHE A 137 10.65 -8.75 1.00
CA PHE A 137 10.50 -8.14 2.31
C PHE A 137 11.88 -7.69 2.79
N ASP A 138 12.06 -6.40 3.03
CA ASP A 138 13.24 -5.85 3.72
C ASP A 138 12.88 -5.50 5.16
N LEU A 139 13.75 -5.88 6.09
CA LEU A 139 13.53 -5.82 7.53
C LEU A 139 14.72 -5.15 8.21
N GLU A 140 14.45 -4.29 9.20
CA GLU A 140 15.46 -3.68 10.07
C GLU A 140 14.98 -3.75 11.52
N ASP A 141 15.82 -4.24 12.43
CA ASP A 141 15.56 -4.22 13.87
C ASP A 141 15.95 -2.87 14.52
N TYR A 142 15.69 -2.72 15.81
CA TYR A 142 16.04 -1.49 16.55
C TYR A 142 17.54 -1.36 16.86
N SER A 143 18.31 -2.43 16.70
CA SER A 143 19.78 -2.42 16.80
C SER A 143 20.46 -2.02 15.49
N GLY A 144 19.69 -1.88 14.40
CA GLY A 144 20.18 -1.56 13.06
C GLY A 144 20.62 -2.78 12.25
N ASN A 145 20.35 -4.01 12.71
CA ASN A 145 20.57 -5.21 11.91
C ASN A 145 19.52 -5.28 10.81
N THR A 146 19.90 -5.75 9.63
CA THR A 146 19.02 -5.85 8.47
C THR A 146 18.98 -7.27 7.93
N ALA A 147 17.80 -7.70 7.47
CA ALA A 147 17.65 -8.93 6.72
C ALA A 147 16.59 -8.80 5.64
N TYR A 148 16.56 -9.76 4.70
CA TYR A 148 15.56 -9.79 3.66
C TYR A 148 15.02 -11.21 3.40
N ALA A 149 13.79 -11.28 2.90
CA ALA A 149 13.15 -12.48 2.40
C ALA A 149 12.61 -12.23 1.00
N ILE A 150 12.89 -13.13 0.06
CA ILE A 150 12.39 -13.09 -1.32
C ILE A 150 11.62 -14.38 -1.59
N TYR A 151 10.52 -14.26 -2.32
CA TYR A 151 9.75 -15.38 -2.84
C TYR A 151 9.61 -15.18 -4.34
N ASP A 152 10.20 -16.06 -5.14
CA ASP A 152 10.26 -15.90 -6.60
C ASP A 152 8.90 -16.09 -7.28
N LYS A 153 7.94 -16.71 -6.60
CA LYS A 153 6.54 -16.81 -7.04
C LYS A 153 5.64 -16.17 -6.01
N PHE A 154 4.96 -15.11 -6.41
CA PHE A 154 4.02 -14.35 -5.60
C PHE A 154 2.83 -13.90 -6.44
N ASN A 155 1.63 -14.24 -5.99
CA ASN A 155 0.37 -13.79 -6.57
C ASN A 155 -0.69 -13.66 -5.47
N VAL A 156 -1.56 -12.67 -5.64
CA VAL A 156 -2.72 -12.44 -4.79
C VAL A 156 -3.97 -12.61 -5.64
N GLY A 157 -4.92 -13.43 -5.19
CA GLY A 157 -6.18 -13.66 -5.89
C GLY A 157 -7.13 -12.45 -5.84
N VAL A 158 -8.22 -12.52 -6.61
CA VAL A 158 -9.31 -11.53 -6.59
C VAL A 158 -10.06 -11.51 -5.25
N GLU A 159 -10.82 -10.45 -4.98
CA GLU A 159 -11.71 -10.34 -3.81
C GLU A 159 -12.65 -11.57 -3.67
N GLY A 160 -13.21 -12.06 -4.79
CA GLY A 160 -14.10 -13.24 -4.78
C GLY A 160 -13.45 -14.54 -4.29
N THR A 161 -12.12 -14.59 -4.23
CA THR A 161 -11.33 -15.68 -3.64
C THR A 161 -10.78 -15.33 -2.26
N GLU A 162 -11.22 -14.21 -1.69
CA GLU A 162 -10.73 -13.65 -0.43
C GLU A 162 -9.24 -13.33 -0.48
N TYR A 163 -8.78 -12.80 -1.62
CA TYR A 163 -7.38 -12.46 -1.87
C TYR A 163 -6.41 -13.60 -1.56
N LEU A 164 -6.73 -14.81 -2.03
CA LEU A 164 -5.94 -16.02 -1.74
C LEU A 164 -4.46 -15.82 -2.09
N LEU A 165 -3.58 -16.16 -1.15
CA LEU A 165 -2.14 -16.04 -1.30
C LEU A 165 -1.55 -17.21 -2.08
N SER A 166 -0.82 -16.92 -3.14
CA SER A 166 0.10 -17.86 -3.77
C SER A 166 1.53 -17.38 -3.54
N ILE A 167 2.33 -18.12 -2.76
CA ILE A 167 3.70 -17.74 -2.42
C ILE A 167 4.60 -18.98 -2.33
N SER A 168 5.75 -18.96 -2.99
CA SER A 168 6.73 -20.07 -2.96
C SER A 168 8.12 -19.64 -3.42
N ASP A 169 9.06 -20.59 -3.43
CA ASP A 169 10.45 -20.41 -3.86
C ASP A 169 11.18 -19.34 -3.02
N TYR A 170 11.17 -19.55 -1.70
CA TYR A 170 11.84 -18.68 -0.74
C TYR A 170 13.36 -18.72 -0.88
N HIS A 171 13.99 -17.54 -0.77
CA HIS A 171 15.39 -17.37 -0.42
C HIS A 171 15.62 -16.05 0.33
N GLY A 172 16.76 -15.92 1.02
CA GLY A 172 17.13 -14.70 1.72
C GLY A 172 17.86 -14.96 3.03
N THR A 173 18.06 -13.88 3.80
CA THR A 173 18.80 -13.91 5.07
C THR A 173 17.90 -13.81 6.30
N ALA A 174 16.63 -13.44 6.13
CA ALA A 174 15.69 -13.25 7.24
C ALA A 174 15.15 -14.55 7.86
N GLY A 175 15.42 -15.70 7.23
CA GLY A 175 14.64 -16.92 7.45
C GLY A 175 13.22 -16.83 6.88
N ASP A 176 12.59 -17.99 6.68
CA ASP A 176 11.23 -18.08 6.14
C ASP A 176 10.18 -18.03 7.28
N SER A 177 9.49 -16.89 7.40
CA SER A 177 8.36 -16.68 8.31
C SER A 177 7.01 -16.53 7.61
N MET A 178 6.88 -16.93 6.34
CA MET A 178 5.56 -17.08 5.70
C MET A 178 4.93 -18.42 6.10
N LYS A 179 4.87 -18.61 7.42
CA LYS A 179 4.39 -19.81 8.11
C LYS A 179 3.44 -19.41 9.23
N ASP A 180 2.55 -20.32 9.57
CA ASP A 180 1.62 -20.16 10.67
C ASP A 180 2.27 -20.48 12.03
N SER A 181 1.49 -20.40 13.12
CA SER A 181 2.01 -20.64 14.47
C SER A 181 2.49 -22.09 14.69
N ALA A 182 2.04 -23.03 13.86
CA ALA A 182 2.42 -24.44 13.87
C ALA A 182 3.57 -24.75 12.88
N GLY A 183 4.12 -23.73 12.23
CA GLY A 183 5.21 -23.86 11.25
C GLY A 183 4.74 -24.38 9.88
N GLN A 184 3.43 -24.42 9.62
CA GLN A 184 2.89 -24.79 8.32
C GLN A 184 2.96 -23.61 7.33
N PRO A 185 3.18 -23.85 6.03
CA PRO A 185 3.21 -22.77 5.04
C PRO A 185 1.90 -21.99 4.98
N MET A 186 1.98 -20.66 4.79
CA MET A 186 0.81 -19.79 4.59
C MET A 186 0.33 -19.73 3.13
N ASN A 187 1.01 -20.45 2.23
CA ASN A 187 0.58 -20.57 0.84
C ASN A 187 -0.83 -21.19 0.77
N GLY A 188 -1.73 -20.56 0.00
CA GLY A 188 -3.12 -20.94 -0.13
C GLY A 188 -4.05 -20.33 0.93
N MET A 189 -3.53 -19.53 1.87
CA MET A 189 -4.34 -18.87 2.88
C MET A 189 -5.07 -17.65 2.32
N LYS A 190 -6.24 -17.36 2.87
CA LYS A 190 -7.07 -16.20 2.53
C LYS A 190 -6.67 -15.00 3.39
N PHE A 191 -6.94 -13.80 2.89
CA PHE A 191 -6.67 -12.59 3.65
C PHE A 191 -7.75 -12.36 4.70
N THR A 192 -7.31 -12.13 5.94
CA THR A 192 -8.17 -11.96 7.10
C THR A 192 -7.95 -10.57 7.69
N THR A 193 -9.06 -9.90 8.00
CA THR A 193 -9.09 -8.61 8.68
C THR A 193 -9.87 -8.71 9.98
N ARG A 194 -9.87 -7.64 10.78
CA ARG A 194 -10.61 -7.58 12.05
C ARG A 194 -12.11 -7.83 11.86
N ASP A 195 -12.64 -7.40 10.72
CA ASP A 195 -14.05 -7.41 10.35
C ASP A 195 -14.44 -8.59 9.44
N LYS A 196 -13.45 -9.24 8.79
CA LYS A 196 -13.67 -10.40 7.92
C LYS A 196 -12.73 -11.55 8.32
N ASP A 197 -13.31 -12.54 9.01
CA ASP A 197 -12.59 -13.71 9.49
C ASP A 197 -12.52 -14.81 8.42
N ASN A 198 -11.37 -14.89 7.74
CA ASN A 198 -11.08 -15.89 6.73
C ASN A 198 -9.93 -16.84 7.16
N ASP A 199 -9.50 -16.76 8.42
CA ASP A 199 -8.42 -17.60 8.92
C ASP A 199 -8.91 -19.00 9.30
N ILE A 200 -7.98 -19.91 9.54
CA ILE A 200 -8.29 -21.32 9.84
C ILE A 200 -7.96 -21.67 11.30
N GLU A 201 -7.97 -20.68 12.19
CA GLU A 201 -7.66 -20.88 13.61
C GLU A 201 -8.75 -21.70 14.32
N TYR A 202 -8.36 -22.85 14.87
CA TYR A 202 -9.28 -23.84 15.44
C TYR A 202 -10.01 -23.36 16.70
N HIS A 203 -9.47 -22.36 17.40
CA HIS A 203 -10.04 -21.85 18.64
C HIS A 203 -11.13 -20.78 18.43
N ASN A 204 -11.73 -20.68 17.24
CA ASN A 204 -12.79 -19.72 16.89
C ASN A 204 -12.40 -18.28 17.27
N THR A 205 -11.13 -17.95 17.05
CA THR A 205 -10.53 -16.67 17.42
C THR A 205 -9.95 -16.05 16.16
N ASN A 206 -10.49 -14.90 15.77
CA ASN A 206 -9.95 -14.15 14.63
C ASN A 206 -8.51 -13.66 14.93
N CYS A 207 -7.56 -14.12 14.11
CA CYS A 207 -6.15 -13.79 14.23
C CYS A 207 -5.89 -12.29 14.02
N ALA A 208 -6.58 -11.62 13.11
CA ALA A 208 -6.43 -10.19 12.89
C ALA A 208 -6.85 -9.35 14.11
N VAL A 209 -7.81 -9.82 14.92
CA VAL A 209 -8.17 -9.17 16.20
C VAL A 209 -7.01 -9.25 17.21
N ARG A 210 -6.35 -10.40 17.28
CA ARG A 210 -5.23 -10.67 18.21
C ARG A 210 -3.92 -10.03 17.75
N LYS A 211 -3.66 -10.05 16.45
CA LYS A 211 -2.43 -9.60 15.79
C LYS A 211 -2.47 -8.12 15.38
N LYS A 212 -3.65 -7.49 15.44
CA LYS A 212 -3.87 -6.06 15.21
C LYS A 212 -3.44 -5.58 13.81
N GLY A 213 -3.50 -6.47 12.82
CA GLY A 213 -3.17 -6.19 11.43
C GLY A 213 -3.88 -7.17 10.50
N GLY A 214 -4.14 -6.76 9.25
CA GLY A 214 -4.67 -7.66 8.21
C GLY A 214 -3.53 -8.48 7.59
N TRP A 215 -3.75 -9.78 7.41
CA TRP A 215 -2.73 -10.70 6.88
C TRP A 215 -3.37 -12.00 6.37
N TRP A 216 -2.59 -12.81 5.65
CA TRP A 216 -2.99 -14.14 5.18
C TRP A 216 -2.91 -15.21 6.28
N TYR A 217 -3.59 -14.99 7.40
CA TYR A 217 -3.50 -15.84 8.60
C TYR A 217 -3.97 -17.28 8.34
N ALA A 218 -3.27 -18.25 8.94
CA ALA A 218 -3.74 -19.63 9.09
C ALA A 218 -4.09 -19.93 10.55
N SER A 219 -3.40 -20.84 11.25
CA SER A 219 -3.31 -20.80 12.73
C SER A 219 -2.44 -19.60 13.13
N CYS A 220 -2.99 -18.40 12.91
CA CYS A 220 -2.31 -17.12 12.89
C CYS A 220 -1.02 -17.10 12.07
N THR A 221 0.13 -16.73 12.66
CA THR A 221 1.32 -16.39 11.88
C THR A 221 2.61 -16.36 12.69
N TYR A 222 3.73 -16.59 11.99
CA TYR A 222 5.10 -16.26 12.35
C TYR A 222 5.58 -14.89 11.81
N SER A 223 4.83 -14.26 10.91
CA SER A 223 5.13 -12.91 10.42
C SER A 223 3.91 -12.01 10.47
N ASN A 224 4.06 -10.79 10.99
CA ASN A 224 2.96 -9.85 11.11
C ASN A 224 3.43 -8.46 10.74
N ILE A 225 3.94 -8.26 9.53
CA ILE A 225 4.53 -6.98 9.12
C ILE A 225 3.52 -5.81 9.12
N ASN A 226 2.22 -6.12 9.05
CA ASN A 226 1.11 -5.18 9.18
C ASN A 226 0.63 -4.99 10.64
N GLY A 227 1.37 -5.53 11.62
CA GLY A 227 1.11 -5.39 13.05
C GLY A 227 1.42 -3.99 13.58
N ILE A 228 1.23 -3.82 14.89
CA ILE A 228 1.52 -2.55 15.57
C ILE A 228 3.03 -2.29 15.55
N TYR A 229 3.40 -1.09 15.10
CA TYR A 229 4.77 -0.61 15.16
C TYR A 229 5.20 -0.28 16.60
N LYS A 230 6.02 -1.15 17.21
CA LYS A 230 6.55 -0.96 18.58
C LYS A 230 7.75 -1.85 18.86
N GLU A 231 8.73 -1.36 19.62
CA GLU A 231 9.88 -2.15 20.09
C GLU A 231 9.51 -3.02 21.30
N GLU A 232 8.56 -3.93 21.11
CA GLU A 232 8.11 -4.84 22.17
C GLU A 232 7.99 -6.26 21.64
N GLU A 233 8.35 -7.23 22.47
CA GLU A 233 8.04 -8.64 22.20
C GLU A 233 6.56 -8.88 22.47
N SER A 234 5.76 -8.91 21.42
CA SER A 234 4.32 -9.11 21.52
C SER A 234 3.78 -9.83 20.30
N ALA A 235 2.68 -10.55 20.49
CA ALA A 235 2.02 -11.23 19.38
C ALA A 235 1.50 -10.25 18.32
N ASP A 236 1.15 -9.02 18.71
CA ASP A 236 0.58 -7.96 17.86
C ASP A 236 1.60 -6.97 17.30
N SER A 237 2.89 -7.15 17.60
CA SER A 237 3.96 -6.31 17.05
C SER A 237 4.16 -6.58 15.55
N ASN A 238 4.80 -5.64 14.87
CA ASN A 238 5.25 -5.80 13.50
C ASN A 238 6.52 -6.67 13.42
N HIS A 239 6.39 -7.99 13.31
CA HIS A 239 7.55 -8.90 13.46
C HIS A 239 7.74 -9.87 12.30
N TRP A 240 8.94 -10.44 12.25
CA TRP A 240 9.33 -11.56 11.40
C TRP A 240 10.09 -12.58 12.25
N TYR A 241 9.39 -13.65 12.68
CA TYR A 241 9.84 -14.52 13.77
C TYR A 241 11.24 -15.13 13.59
N THR A 242 11.58 -15.49 12.35
CA THR A 242 12.88 -16.12 12.05
C THR A 242 14.05 -15.15 12.00
N PHE A 243 13.77 -13.84 11.95
CA PHE A 243 14.78 -12.79 11.98
C PHE A 243 14.96 -12.25 13.40
N ASP A 244 13.86 -11.88 14.06
CA ASP A 244 13.84 -11.41 15.45
C ASP A 244 12.55 -11.91 16.14
N VAL A 245 12.69 -12.65 17.24
CA VAL A 245 11.62 -13.46 17.83
C VAL A 245 10.53 -12.58 18.40
N ARG A 246 9.46 -12.36 17.62
CA ARG A 246 8.25 -11.56 17.98
C ARG A 246 8.55 -10.13 18.46
N LYS A 247 9.79 -9.66 18.34
CA LYS A 247 10.17 -8.29 18.60
C LYS A 247 9.77 -7.44 17.40
N GLY A 248 9.12 -6.32 17.67
CA GLY A 248 8.73 -5.42 16.58
C GLY A 248 9.94 -4.82 15.88
N LEU A 249 9.78 -4.65 14.57
CA LEU A 249 10.82 -4.20 13.66
C LEU A 249 10.81 -2.67 13.54
N ARG A 250 11.98 -2.06 13.42
CA ARG A 250 12.14 -0.62 13.23
C ARG A 250 11.76 -0.17 11.83
N LYS A 251 12.02 -0.99 10.81
CA LYS A 251 11.56 -0.75 9.43
C LYS A 251 11.15 -2.05 8.77
N THR A 252 10.06 -1.98 8.00
CA THR A 252 9.61 -3.04 7.11
C THR A 252 9.26 -2.43 5.76
N LYS A 253 9.66 -3.09 4.68
CA LYS A 253 9.29 -2.70 3.31
C LYS A 253 8.90 -3.94 2.52
N ILE A 254 7.79 -3.86 1.80
CA ILE A 254 7.33 -4.89 0.87
C ILE A 254 7.46 -4.32 -0.53
N MET A 255 8.04 -5.08 -1.45
CA MET A 255 8.20 -4.69 -2.84
C MET A 255 7.88 -5.88 -3.73
N THR A 256 7.14 -5.66 -4.80
CA THR A 256 6.90 -6.67 -5.83
C THR A 256 7.60 -6.25 -7.13
N LYS A 257 7.98 -7.23 -7.94
CA LYS A 257 8.45 -6.98 -9.31
C LYS A 257 8.17 -8.18 -10.21
N PRO A 258 8.06 -7.99 -11.54
CA PRO A 258 8.02 -9.09 -12.48
C PRO A 258 9.21 -10.03 -12.28
N ASN A 259 8.97 -11.33 -12.40
CA ASN A 259 9.98 -12.36 -12.40
C ASN A 259 10.15 -12.93 -13.81
N LEU A 260 11.09 -12.36 -14.56
CA LEU A 260 11.36 -12.70 -15.95
C LEU A 260 12.34 -13.86 -16.13
N GLU A 261 12.82 -14.46 -15.03
CA GLU A 261 13.89 -15.46 -15.02
C GLU A 261 13.39 -16.92 -14.90
N ILE A 262 12.11 -17.17 -15.22
CA ILE A 262 11.49 -18.50 -15.23
C ILE A 262 10.96 -18.80 -16.63
#